data_AF-A0A3N4D915-F1
#
_entry.id   AF-A0A3N4D915-F1
#
_cell.length_a   1.000
_cell.length_b   1.000
_cell.length_c   1.000
_cell.angle_alpha   90.00
_cell.angle_beta   90.00
_cell.angle_gamma   90.00
#
_symmetry.space_group_name_H-M   'P 1'
#
loop_
_entity.id
_entity.type
_entity.pdbx_description
1 polymer ?
#
loop_
_entity_poly.entity_id
_entity_poly.type
_entity_poly.pdbx_seq_one_letter_code
_entity_poly.pdbx_strand_id
1 'polypeptide(L)'
;MGSIFGYNMMTVAVILCKSPATGQLQFRRAIFNLLACNQDDHSKNWAFLQSDNGEWQPALFYDVTFSRNYFGEHAKSFTGFGKRPPLKALQKLADSAGFARWSIAEK
;
A
#
# COMPACT_ATOMS: atom_id res chain seq x y z
N MET A 1 -13.25 -6.41 15.46
CA MET A 1 -12.01 -6.26 16.26
C MET A 1 -11.07 -5.38 15.46
N GLY A 2 -11.06 -4.07 15.76
CA GLY A 2 -10.20 -3.11 15.03
C GLY A 2 -8.75 -3.41 15.35
N SER A 3 -7.91 -3.58 14.33
CA SER A 3 -6.48 -3.85 14.53
C SER A 3 -5.81 -2.62 15.18
N ILE A 4 -5.40 -2.74 16.43
CA ILE A 4 -4.72 -1.71 17.24
C ILE A 4 -3.20 -1.69 16.95
N PHE A 5 -2.72 -2.28 15.86
CA PHE A 5 -1.31 -2.24 15.46
C PHE A 5 -1.15 -1.69 14.04
N GLY A 6 -1.29 -0.37 13.92
CA GLY A 6 -1.17 0.36 12.66
C GLY A 6 0.27 0.62 12.26
N TYR A 7 1.03 -0.41 11.87
CA TYR A 7 2.16 -0.17 10.96
C TYR A 7 1.60 -0.10 9.54
N ASN A 8 1.42 1.13 9.06
CA ASN A 8 1.08 1.38 7.67
C ASN A 8 2.26 0.93 6.78
N MET A 9 2.01 0.04 5.81
CA MET A 9 3.01 -0.46 4.85
C MET A 9 3.77 0.68 4.14
N MET A 10 3.09 1.79 3.86
CA MET A 10 3.70 2.97 3.25
C MET A 10 4.72 3.61 4.20
N THR A 11 4.40 3.73 5.49
CA THR A 11 5.34 4.25 6.50
C THR A 11 6.54 3.31 6.67
N VAL A 12 6.32 1.99 6.67
CA VAL A 12 7.40 1.00 6.71
C VAL A 12 8.32 1.16 5.49
N ALA A 13 7.76 1.32 4.29
CA ALA A 13 8.53 1.51 3.07
C ALA A 13 9.40 2.79 3.13
N VAL A 14 8.86 3.89 3.66
CA VAL A 14 9.60 5.15 3.82
C VAL A 14 10.74 5.01 4.81
N ILE A 15 10.50 4.38 5.97
CA ILE A 15 11.52 4.18 7.00
C ILE A 15 12.62 3.25 6.49
N LEU A 16 12.24 2.10 5.91
CA LEU A 16 13.17 1.07 5.47
C LEU A 16 14.08 1.57 4.34
N CYS A 17 13.48 2.23 3.33
CA CYS A 17 14.21 2.70 2.15
C CYS A 17 14.72 4.14 2.28
N LYS A 18 14.48 4.79 3.43
CA LYS A 18 14.87 6.18 3.74
C LYS A 18 14.45 7.20 2.66
N SER A 19 13.30 6.98 2.01
CA SER A 19 12.85 7.80 0.88
C SER A 19 11.33 7.95 0.87
N PRO A 20 10.77 9.17 0.82
CA PRO A 20 9.32 9.38 0.68
C PRO A 20 8.74 8.77 -0.60
N ALA A 21 9.55 8.66 -1.65
CA ALA A 21 9.10 8.12 -2.94
C ALA A 21 8.65 6.66 -2.84
N THR A 22 9.18 5.88 -1.88
CA THR A 22 8.77 4.49 -1.70
C THR A 22 7.39 4.37 -1.08
N GLY A 23 7.03 5.23 -0.13
CA GLY A 23 5.67 5.34 0.39
C GLY A 23 4.68 5.66 -0.73
N GLN A 24 5.01 6.62 -1.58
CA GLN A 24 4.20 7.01 -2.75
C GLN A 24 4.08 5.88 -3.78
N LEU A 25 5.14 5.11 -4.01
CA LEU A 25 5.09 3.92 -4.86
C LEU A 25 4.15 2.85 -4.28
N GLN A 26 4.24 2.56 -2.98
CA GLN A 26 3.36 1.59 -2.34
C GLN A 26 1.90 2.05 -2.35
N PHE A 27 1.63 3.35 -2.21
CA PHE A 27 0.30 3.91 -2.41
C PHE A 27 -0.25 3.61 -3.80
N ARG A 28 0.53 3.85 -4.87
CA ARG A 28 0.11 3.54 -6.24
C ARG A 28 -0.21 2.06 -6.42
N ARG A 29 0.59 1.16 -5.84
CA ARG A 29 0.33 -0.29 -5.87
C ARG A 29 -0.95 -0.67 -5.12
N ALA A 30 -1.23 -0.04 -3.98
CA ALA A 30 -2.47 -0.26 -3.24
C ALA A 30 -3.71 0.20 -4.05
N ILE A 31 -3.63 1.37 -4.70
CA ILE A 31 -4.69 1.85 -5.60
C ILE A 31 -4.84 0.93 -6.81
N PHE A 32 -3.74 0.44 -7.38
CA PHE A 32 -3.80 -0.56 -8.44
C PHE A 32 -4.56 -1.81 -7.97
N ASN A 33 -4.20 -2.39 -6.83
CA ASN A 33 -4.87 -3.59 -6.31
C ASN A 33 -6.37 -3.34 -6.09
N LEU A 34 -6.74 -2.17 -5.56
CA LEU A 34 -8.15 -1.76 -5.40
C LEU A 34 -8.90 -1.77 -6.74
N LEU A 35 -8.34 -1.11 -7.76
CA LEU A 35 -8.99 -0.95 -9.07
C LEU A 35 -8.99 -2.26 -9.88
N ALA A 36 -7.92 -3.05 -9.78
CA ALA A 36 -7.78 -4.33 -10.46
C ALA A 36 -8.54 -5.47 -9.76
N CYS A 37 -9.18 -5.21 -8.61
CA CYS A 37 -9.79 -6.22 -7.77
C CYS A 37 -8.81 -7.37 -7.42
N ASN A 38 -7.55 -7.02 -7.13
CA ASN A 38 -6.60 -7.93 -6.52
C ASN A 38 -6.78 -7.89 -5.00
N GLN A 39 -7.61 -8.78 -4.48
CA GLN A 39 -7.97 -8.85 -3.07
C GLN A 39 -7.04 -9.76 -2.26
N ASP A 40 -6.12 -10.46 -2.92
CA ASP A 40 -5.05 -11.25 -2.28
C ASP A 40 -3.77 -10.41 -2.07
N ASP A 41 -3.93 -9.12 -1.81
CA ASP A 41 -2.83 -8.15 -1.64
C ASP A 41 -2.15 -8.21 -0.26
N HIS A 42 -2.00 -9.42 0.28
CA HIS A 42 -1.52 -9.67 1.63
C HIS A 42 -0.07 -9.24 1.85
N SER A 43 0.38 -9.15 3.12
CA SER A 43 1.71 -8.63 3.48
C SER A 43 2.90 -9.28 2.75
N LYS A 44 2.81 -10.56 2.34
CA LYS A 44 3.90 -11.26 1.63
C LYS A 44 4.06 -10.83 0.17
N ASN A 45 3.07 -10.11 -0.38
CA ASN A 45 3.12 -9.54 -1.73
C ASN A 45 3.80 -8.16 -1.76
N TRP A 46 4.39 -7.76 -0.64
CA TRP A 46 5.15 -6.53 -0.47
C TRP A 46 6.57 -6.91 -0.04
N ALA A 47 7.50 -6.93 -1.00
CA ALA A 47 8.90 -7.21 -0.73
C ALA A 47 9.81 -6.01 -0.97
N PHE A 48 10.99 -6.10 -0.39
CA PHE A 48 12.08 -5.15 -0.50
C PHE A 48 13.37 -5.92 -0.81
N LEU A 49 14.23 -5.32 -1.61
CA LEU A 49 15.56 -5.83 -1.92
C LEU A 49 16.58 -5.03 -1.12
N GLN A 50 17.54 -5.71 -0.53
CA GLN A 50 18.72 -5.09 0.07
C GLN A 50 19.90 -5.25 -0.89
N SER A 51 20.60 -4.17 -1.18
CA SER A 51 21.88 -4.23 -1.89
C SER A 51 22.99 -4.71 -0.97
N ASP A 52 24.13 -5.11 -1.53
CA ASP A 52 25.32 -5.52 -0.77
C ASP A 52 25.83 -4.41 0.17
N ASN A 53 25.53 -3.15 -0.14
CA ASN A 53 25.87 -1.98 0.67
C ASN A 53 24.87 -1.74 1.83
N GLY A 54 23.87 -2.61 1.99
CA GLY A 54 22.85 -2.53 3.03
C GLY A 54 21.70 -1.57 2.71
N GLU A 55 21.64 -1.00 1.50
CA GLU A 55 20.57 -0.09 1.09
C GLU A 55 19.32 -0.87 0.67
N TRP A 56 18.16 -0.42 1.14
CA TRP A 56 16.88 -1.07 0.84
C TRP A 56 16.11 -0.31 -0.23
N GLN A 57 15.49 -1.06 -1.14
CA GLN A 57 14.55 -0.55 -2.13
C GLN A 57 13.33 -1.45 -2.25
N PRO A 58 12.15 -0.95 -2.67
CA PRO A 58 11.01 -1.80 -2.98
C PRO A 58 11.37 -2.79 -4.08
N ALA A 59 11.01 -4.07 -3.91
CA ALA A 59 11.10 -5.04 -4.99
C ALA A 59 10.12 -4.68 -6.12
N LEU A 60 10.26 -5.34 -7.28
CA LEU A 60 9.29 -5.25 -8.37
C LEU A 60 7.87 -5.61 -7.88
N PHE A 61 6.87 -5.15 -8.62
CA PHE A 61 5.48 -5.47 -8.29
C PHE A 61 5.14 -6.83 -8.92
N TYR A 62 4.87 -7.83 -8.08
CA TYR A 62 4.61 -9.21 -8.49
C TYR A 62 3.30 -9.71 -7.85
N ASP A 63 2.86 -10.88 -8.31
CA ASP A 63 1.59 -11.49 -7.88
C ASP A 63 0.39 -10.54 -8.05
N VAL A 64 0.35 -9.92 -9.22
CA VAL A 64 -0.63 -8.90 -9.59
C VAL A 64 -1.66 -9.53 -10.51
N THR A 65 -2.65 -10.18 -9.93
CA THR A 65 -3.70 -10.89 -10.67
C THR A 65 -5.08 -10.42 -10.23
N PHE A 66 -6.07 -10.53 -11.11
CA PHE A 66 -7.47 -10.39 -10.69
C PHE A 66 -7.78 -11.55 -9.74
N SER A 67 -8.00 -11.23 -8.46
CA SER A 67 -8.21 -12.22 -7.40
C SER A 67 -9.29 -11.71 -6.47
N ARG A 68 -10.52 -12.19 -6.68
CA ARG A 68 -11.67 -11.80 -5.86
C ARG A 68 -11.90 -12.85 -4.78
N ASN A 69 -11.87 -12.43 -3.52
CA ASN A 69 -12.15 -13.34 -2.42
C ASN A 69 -13.65 -13.46 -2.14
N TYR A 70 -14.01 -14.48 -1.37
CA TYR A 70 -15.40 -14.82 -1.06
C TYR A 70 -16.16 -13.67 -0.36
N PHE A 71 -15.48 -12.93 0.52
CA PHE A 71 -16.10 -11.83 1.30
C PHE A 71 -16.06 -10.47 0.59
N GLY A 72 -15.40 -10.40 -0.57
CA GLY A 72 -15.14 -9.20 -1.36
C GLY A 72 -14.21 -8.19 -0.69
N GLU A 73 -13.38 -8.59 0.28
CA GLU A 73 -12.48 -7.72 1.04
C GLU A 73 -11.02 -7.88 0.60
N HIS A 74 -10.25 -6.81 0.52
CA HIS A 74 -8.81 -6.88 0.35
C HIS A 74 -8.16 -7.44 1.62
N ALA A 75 -7.12 -8.26 1.45
CA ALA A 75 -6.27 -8.73 2.54
C ALA A 75 -5.60 -7.56 3.29
N LYS A 76 -5.40 -6.42 2.61
CA LYS A 76 -5.01 -5.14 3.23
C LYS A 76 -6.18 -4.17 3.29
N SER A 77 -6.42 -3.60 4.48
CA SER A 77 -7.43 -2.55 4.64
C SER A 77 -6.92 -1.18 4.20
N PHE A 78 -7.79 -0.40 3.58
CA PHE A 78 -7.58 1.01 3.26
C PHE A 78 -8.04 1.86 4.44
N THR A 79 -7.17 2.03 5.45
CA THR A 79 -7.51 2.76 6.71
C THR A 79 -8.72 2.18 7.46
N GLY A 80 -8.79 0.84 7.56
CA GLY A 80 -9.88 0.13 8.24
C GLY A 80 -11.01 -0.32 7.32
N PHE A 81 -10.99 0.06 6.03
CA PHE A 81 -11.94 -0.41 5.04
C PHE A 81 -11.37 -1.58 4.24
N GLY A 82 -11.90 -2.79 4.43
CA GLY A 82 -11.52 -3.97 3.64
C GLY A 82 -12.09 -3.93 2.21
N LYS A 83 -13.18 -3.20 1.96
CA LYS A 83 -13.79 -3.07 0.63
C LYS A 83 -14.46 -1.72 0.48
N ARG A 84 -14.58 -1.25 -0.75
CA ARG A 84 -15.27 0.01 -1.10
C ARG A 84 -14.83 1.18 -0.21
N PRO A 85 -13.52 1.47 -0.09
CA PRO A 85 -13.06 2.57 0.74
C PRO A 85 -13.63 3.91 0.25
N PRO A 86 -14.11 4.78 1.14
CA PRO A 86 -14.51 6.13 0.75
C PRO A 86 -13.29 6.94 0.31
N LEU A 87 -13.50 7.99 -0.49
CA LEU A 87 -12.40 8.87 -0.95
C LEU A 87 -11.55 9.40 0.21
N LYS A 88 -12.18 9.74 1.34
CA LYS A 88 -11.49 10.21 2.55
C LYS A 88 -10.49 9.19 3.12
N ALA A 89 -10.77 7.89 2.98
CA ALA A 89 -9.86 6.82 3.37
C ALA A 89 -8.62 6.79 2.46
N LEU A 90 -8.82 6.98 1.15
CA LEU A 90 -7.74 7.05 0.18
C LEU A 90 -6.87 8.30 0.37
N GLN A 91 -7.48 9.44 0.69
CA GLN A 91 -6.76 10.68 1.05
C GLN A 91 -5.89 10.48 2.28
N LYS A 92 -6.43 9.91 3.36
CA LYS A 92 -5.66 9.61 4.58
C LYS A 92 -4.54 8.61 4.33
N LEU A 93 -4.76 7.65 3.42
CA LEU A 93 -3.72 6.72 3.00
C LEU A 93 -2.60 7.43 2.22
N ALA A 94 -2.94 8.39 1.36
CA ALA A 94 -1.97 9.21 0.63
C ALA A 94 -1.14 10.10 1.57
N ASP A 95 -1.76 10.68 2.61
CA ASP A 95 -1.04 11.45 3.63
C ASP A 95 0.01 10.57 4.32
N SER A 96 -0.37 9.35 4.68
CA SER A 96 0.54 8.37 5.30
C SER A 96 1.63 7.86 4.34
N ALA A 97 1.41 8.02 3.03
CA ALA A 97 2.36 7.68 1.99
C ALA A 97 3.37 8.79 1.68
N GLY A 98 3.28 9.93 2.37
CA GLY A 98 4.20 11.05 2.19
C GLY A 98 3.88 11.91 0.98
N PHE A 99 2.62 11.96 0.53
CA PHE A 99 2.17 12.99 -0.41
C PHE A 99 1.93 14.31 0.33
N ALA A 100 2.44 15.42 -0.20
CA ALA A 100 2.22 16.74 0.39
C ALA A 100 0.77 17.24 0.22
N ARG A 101 0.10 16.82 -0.86
CA ARG A 101 -1.25 17.21 -1.23
C ARG A 101 -1.94 16.08 -2.00
N TRP A 102 -3.25 15.94 -1.81
CA TRP A 102 -4.08 14.98 -2.56
C TRP A 102 -3.99 15.18 -4.09
N SER A 103 -3.92 16.43 -4.57
CA SER A 103 -3.83 16.74 -6.00
C SER A 103 -2.56 16.22 -6.70
N ILE A 104 -1.56 15.78 -5.94
CA ILE A 104 -0.38 15.11 -6.47
C ILE A 104 -0.60 13.59 -6.50
N ALA A 105 -1.35 13.05 -5.54
CA ALA A 105 -1.63 11.63 -5.39
C ALA A 105 -2.72 11.13 -6.35
N GLU A 106 -3.67 11.98 -6.74
CA GLU A 106 -4.80 11.62 -7.60
C GLU A 106 -4.48 11.60 -9.10
N LYS A 107 -3.27 12.01 -9.48
CA LYS A 107 -2.76 11.95 -10.86
C LYS A 107 -2.22 10.58 -11.20
#